data_AF-X0K1R8-F1
#
_entry.id   AF-X0K1R8-F1
#
_cell.length_a   1.000
_cell.length_b   1.000
_cell.length_c   1.000
_cell.angle_alpha   90.00
_cell.angle_beta   90.00
_cell.angle_gamma   90.00
#
_symmetry.space_group_name_H-M   'P 1'
#
loop_
_entity.id
_entity.type
_entity.pdbx_description
1 polymer ?
#
loop_
_entity_poly.entity_id
_entity_poly.type
_entity_poly.pdbx_seq_one_letter_code
_entity_poly.pdbx_strand_id
1 'polypeptide(L)'
;MSSFWTDKVLPGVPRKPQIILRSSDKGQIPVLHGHGYSCGKILKLGSTYIAGQTPFPAKEWYNLVNKIDLSTRVDKSGSGSPDPKFPHRSESFVKFLRLARYLYSSSMKEEEEDPADDLPRPDFVIGGARSSYEGYRFGSKWKDTIRKLATERKDGVLPFRDIPFHYAAAGWPPSYGNTIRGNLEACHLRRCFVTDTGYFGLAPAEAENGDRVFLCVGASVPFVLRETQSNGGDEFDLVGESYLQAGAWFEMVNNDSQPQALYII
;
A
#
# COMPACT_ATOMS: atom_id res chain seq x y z
N MET A 1 14.53 -7.93 -10.39
CA MET A 1 13.88 -8.59 -9.24
C MET A 1 13.87 -10.12 -9.32
N SER A 2 13.82 -10.79 -10.48
CA SER A 2 14.13 -12.24 -10.57
C SER A 2 15.56 -12.57 -10.08
N SER A 3 16.46 -11.59 -10.17
CA SER A 3 17.80 -11.62 -9.58
C SER A 3 17.80 -11.69 -8.05
N PHE A 4 16.83 -11.08 -7.35
CA PHE A 4 16.80 -11.03 -5.89
C PHE A 4 16.78 -12.44 -5.27
N TRP A 5 15.88 -13.30 -5.76
CA TRP A 5 15.82 -14.70 -5.34
C TRP A 5 16.94 -15.55 -5.94
N THR A 6 17.59 -15.09 -7.00
CA THR A 6 18.74 -15.78 -7.62
C THR A 6 19.98 -15.66 -6.76
N ASP A 7 20.25 -14.46 -6.23
CA ASP A 7 21.40 -14.19 -5.36
C ASP A 7 21.20 -14.77 -3.94
N LYS A 8 19.94 -14.99 -3.55
CA LYS A 8 19.54 -15.61 -2.29
C LYS A 8 19.23 -17.08 -2.53
N VAL A 9 20.28 -17.88 -2.66
CA VAL A 9 20.20 -19.35 -2.82
C VAL A 9 19.48 -19.92 -1.60
N LEU A 10 18.23 -20.38 -1.78
CA LEU A 10 17.47 -21.14 -0.78
C LEU A 10 17.53 -22.61 -1.16
N PRO A 11 18.38 -23.43 -0.51
CA PRO A 11 18.48 -24.84 -0.83
C PRO A 11 17.13 -25.54 -0.58
N GLY A 12 16.58 -26.20 -1.58
CA GLY A 12 15.42 -27.08 -1.43
C GLY A 12 14.03 -26.42 -1.43
N VAL A 13 13.91 -25.08 -1.49
CA VAL A 13 12.60 -24.40 -1.54
C VAL A 13 12.21 -24.07 -2.99
N PRO A 14 11.08 -24.61 -3.52
CA PRO A 14 10.62 -24.30 -4.88
C PRO A 14 10.28 -22.81 -5.04
N ARG A 15 10.77 -22.20 -6.13
CA ARG A 15 10.46 -20.79 -6.47
C ARG A 15 9.13 -20.60 -7.20
N LYS A 16 8.52 -21.70 -7.65
CA LYS A 16 7.21 -21.69 -8.29
C LYS A 16 6.23 -22.39 -7.36
N PRO A 17 5.06 -21.79 -7.09
CA PRO A 17 4.04 -22.49 -6.34
C PRO A 17 3.55 -23.70 -7.14
N GLN A 18 3.01 -24.68 -6.43
CA GLN A 18 2.51 -25.94 -6.97
C GLN A 18 1.06 -26.11 -6.54
N ILE A 19 0.24 -26.70 -7.41
CA ILE A 19 -1.10 -27.12 -7.00
C ILE A 19 -0.98 -28.52 -6.39
N ILE A 20 -1.48 -28.68 -5.16
CA ILE A 20 -1.54 -29.98 -4.48
C ILE A 20 -2.98 -30.25 -4.03
N LEU A 21 -3.31 -31.51 -3.74
CA LEU A 21 -4.60 -31.87 -3.16
C LEU A 21 -4.46 -32.00 -1.64
N ARG A 22 -5.28 -31.28 -0.87
CA ARG A 22 -5.37 -31.41 0.60
C ARG A 22 -6.73 -31.98 0.99
N SER A 23 -6.74 -32.78 2.05
CA SER A 23 -7.96 -33.28 2.66
C SER A 23 -8.69 -32.16 3.40
N SER A 24 -9.98 -32.05 3.15
CA SER A 24 -10.93 -31.14 3.82
C SER A 24 -12.18 -31.93 4.21
N ASP A 25 -13.03 -31.37 5.06
CA ASP A 25 -14.31 -31.96 5.50
C ASP A 25 -15.23 -32.32 4.32
N LYS A 26 -15.05 -31.68 3.16
CA LYS A 26 -15.82 -31.89 1.93
C LYS A 26 -15.13 -32.79 0.89
N GLY A 27 -14.00 -33.42 1.24
CA GLY A 27 -13.18 -34.23 0.33
C GLY A 27 -11.82 -33.59 0.02
N GLN A 28 -11.20 -33.97 -1.09
CA GLN A 28 -9.93 -33.36 -1.50
C GLN A 28 -10.18 -32.06 -2.28
N ILE A 29 -9.53 -30.98 -1.84
CA ILE A 29 -9.56 -29.69 -2.53
C ILE A 29 -8.18 -29.36 -3.12
N PRO A 30 -8.12 -28.80 -4.34
CA PRO A 30 -6.86 -28.28 -4.88
C PRO A 30 -6.49 -27.00 -4.12
N VAL A 31 -5.25 -26.92 -3.67
CA VAL A 31 -4.70 -25.75 -2.99
C VAL A 31 -3.40 -25.32 -3.65
N LEU A 32 -3.14 -24.01 -3.68
CA LEU A 32 -1.89 -23.47 -4.15
C LEU A 32 -0.86 -23.51 -3.01
N HIS A 33 0.08 -24.44 -3.10
CA HIS A 33 1.18 -24.60 -2.17
C HIS A 33 2.38 -23.76 -2.59
N GLY A 34 2.84 -22.90 -1.69
CA GLY A 34 4.03 -22.08 -1.84
C GLY A 34 4.82 -21.98 -0.55
N HIS A 35 5.81 -21.10 -0.54
CA HIS A 35 6.60 -20.81 0.65
C HIS A 35 6.73 -19.30 0.83
N GLY A 36 6.79 -18.81 2.07
CA GLY A 36 6.97 -17.39 2.31
C GLY A 36 7.49 -17.04 3.69
N TYR A 37 8.06 -15.85 3.79
CA TYR A 37 8.53 -15.27 5.05
C TYR A 37 7.43 -14.40 5.64
N SER A 38 7.02 -14.68 6.88
CA SER A 38 6.02 -13.85 7.54
C SER A 38 6.66 -12.53 7.97
N CYS A 39 6.05 -11.43 7.54
CA CYS A 39 6.44 -10.07 7.92
C CYS A 39 5.64 -9.54 9.11
N GLY A 40 4.86 -10.39 9.79
CA GLY A 40 3.98 -9.99 10.88
C GLY A 40 2.52 -9.85 10.47
N LYS A 41 1.67 -9.59 11.47
CA LYS A 41 0.23 -9.33 11.31
C LYS A 41 -0.02 -7.85 11.15
N ILE A 42 -0.97 -7.48 10.31
CA ILE A 42 -1.48 -6.11 10.20
C ILE A 42 -2.10 -5.73 11.54
N LEU A 43 -1.44 -4.81 12.25
CA LEU A 43 -1.85 -4.33 13.55
C LEU A 43 -2.86 -3.19 13.42
N LYS A 44 -2.63 -2.28 12.46
CA LYS A 44 -3.52 -1.16 12.17
C LYS A 44 -3.56 -0.85 10.69
N LEU A 45 -4.74 -0.46 10.22
CA LEU A 45 -5.02 0.02 8.88
C LEU A 45 -5.45 1.49 8.92
N GLY A 46 -5.06 2.24 7.90
CA GLY A 46 -5.63 3.54 7.58
C GLY A 46 -6.87 3.43 6.69
N SER A 47 -7.51 4.55 6.38
CA SER A 47 -8.64 4.60 5.44
C SER A 47 -8.25 4.12 4.04
N THR A 48 -9.22 3.56 3.32
CA THR A 48 -9.07 3.23 1.89
C THR A 48 -9.01 4.50 1.07
N TYR A 49 -8.04 4.57 0.17
CA TYR A 49 -7.99 5.62 -0.82
C TYR A 49 -8.66 5.16 -2.12
N ILE A 50 -9.81 5.74 -2.42
CA ILE A 50 -10.52 5.54 -3.68
C ILE A 50 -10.36 6.82 -4.50
N ALA A 51 -9.32 6.82 -5.33
CA ALA A 51 -9.05 7.92 -6.24
C ALA A 51 -10.33 8.32 -7.02
N GLY A 52 -10.72 9.59 -6.87
CA GLY A 52 -11.84 10.21 -7.58
C GLY A 52 -13.11 10.27 -6.76
N GLN A 53 -13.11 9.70 -5.56
CA GLN A 53 -14.28 9.62 -4.69
C GLN A 53 -13.98 10.08 -3.28
N THR A 54 -12.77 9.81 -2.80
CA THR A 54 -12.31 10.21 -1.47
C THR A 54 -11.04 11.04 -1.59
N PRO A 55 -10.88 12.12 -0.80
CA PRO A 55 -9.59 12.80 -0.65
C PRO A 55 -8.49 11.82 -0.24
N PHE A 56 -7.25 12.03 -0.70
CA PHE A 56 -6.15 11.19 -0.28
C PHE A 56 -5.90 11.34 1.23
N PRO A 57 -5.89 10.25 2.03
CA PRO A 57 -5.79 10.27 3.50
C PRO A 57 -4.35 10.55 4.00
N ALA A 58 -3.68 11.56 3.43
CA ALA A 58 -2.26 11.83 3.64
C ALA A 58 -1.87 12.02 5.11
N LYS A 59 -2.66 12.81 5.85
CA LYS A 59 -2.42 13.11 7.27
C LYS A 59 -2.57 11.85 8.13
N GLU A 60 -3.61 11.07 7.87
CA GLU A 60 -3.89 9.83 8.58
C GLU A 60 -2.79 8.81 8.34
N TRP A 61 -2.49 8.52 7.07
CA TRP A 61 -1.45 7.55 6.69
C TRP A 61 -0.06 7.97 7.18
N TYR A 62 0.27 9.27 7.09
CA TYR A 62 1.52 9.79 7.65
C TYR A 62 1.58 9.58 9.16
N ASN A 63 0.51 9.89 9.90
CA ASN A 63 0.47 9.72 11.35
C ASN A 63 0.56 8.25 11.75
N LEU A 64 -0.09 7.36 10.99
CA LEU A 64 -0.05 5.93 11.21
C LEU A 64 1.41 5.41 11.12
N VAL A 65 2.12 5.80 10.05
CA VAL A 65 3.51 5.38 9.81
C VAL A 65 4.51 6.07 10.74
N ASN A 66 4.33 7.36 11.02
CA ASN A 66 5.27 8.15 11.81
C ASN A 66 5.19 7.90 13.32
N LYS A 67 4.09 7.28 13.80
CA LYS A 67 3.91 6.92 15.22
C LYS A 67 4.35 5.49 15.55
N ILE A 68 4.87 4.75 14.58
CA ILE A 68 5.40 3.40 14.84
C ILE A 68 6.60 3.55 15.78
N ASP A 69 6.49 2.96 16.97
CA ASP A 69 7.61 2.81 17.88
C ASP A 69 8.53 1.72 17.33
N LEU A 70 9.66 2.13 16.76
CA LEU A 70 10.65 1.23 16.17
C LEU A 70 11.58 0.59 17.22
N SER A 71 11.47 0.99 18.50
CA SER A 71 12.28 0.44 19.59
C SER A 71 11.90 -0.99 19.97
N THR A 72 10.74 -1.48 19.53
CA THR A 72 10.33 -2.88 19.68
C THR A 72 11.02 -3.84 18.70
N ARG A 73 11.86 -3.32 17.80
CA ARG A 73 12.81 -4.15 17.03
C ARG A 73 13.81 -4.72 18.02
N VAL A 74 13.65 -6.00 18.35
CA VAL A 74 14.65 -6.73 19.14
C VAL A 74 15.95 -6.71 18.33
N ASP A 75 16.92 -5.91 18.76
CA ASP A 75 18.30 -5.96 18.28
C ASP A 75 18.88 -7.34 18.60
N LYS A 76 18.74 -8.29 17.66
CA LYS A 76 19.35 -9.62 17.77
C LYS A 76 20.79 -9.64 17.25
N SER A 77 21.30 -8.55 16.67
CA SER A 77 22.72 -8.44 16.32
C SER A 77 23.48 -7.82 17.48
N GLY A 78 24.10 -8.67 18.31
CA GLY A 78 25.06 -8.28 19.36
C GLY A 78 26.38 -7.71 18.82
N SER A 79 26.35 -6.85 17.79
CA SER A 79 27.50 -6.06 17.38
C SER A 79 27.30 -4.63 17.87
N GLY A 80 28.21 -4.16 18.72
CA GLY A 80 28.28 -2.78 19.22
C GLY A 80 28.63 -1.76 18.12
N SER A 81 27.93 -1.81 17.00
CA SER A 81 27.90 -0.76 16.00
C SER A 81 26.97 0.33 16.51
N PRO A 82 27.36 1.62 16.45
CA PRO A 82 26.45 2.70 16.77
C PRO A 82 25.29 2.62 15.79
N ASP A 83 24.11 2.27 16.33
CA ASP A 83 22.80 2.74 15.91
C ASP A 83 22.64 2.95 14.39
N PRO A 84 21.92 2.09 13.63
CA PRO A 84 21.36 2.51 12.37
C PRO A 84 20.17 3.43 12.65
N LYS A 85 20.42 4.51 13.40
CA LYS A 85 19.66 5.75 13.35
C LYS A 85 19.64 6.07 11.86
N PHE A 86 18.51 5.77 11.23
CA PHE A 86 18.14 6.04 9.82
C PHE A 86 18.51 4.99 8.76
N PRO A 87 17.49 4.25 8.26
CA PRO A 87 17.30 4.11 6.81
C PRO A 87 15.94 4.62 6.27
N HIS A 88 14.92 4.77 7.13
CA HIS A 88 13.52 4.82 6.65
C HIS A 88 12.91 6.22 6.46
N ARG A 89 13.51 7.29 7.00
CA ARG A 89 13.11 8.67 6.63
C ARG A 89 13.47 9.00 5.17
N SER A 90 14.34 8.20 4.56
CA SER A 90 14.69 8.22 3.14
C SER A 90 13.78 7.37 2.25
N GLU A 91 12.91 6.53 2.83
CA GLU A 91 11.99 5.67 2.07
C GLU A 91 11.08 6.52 1.19
N SER A 92 10.95 6.10 -0.07
CA SER A 92 10.20 6.84 -1.09
C SER A 92 8.75 7.06 -0.67
N PHE A 93 8.14 6.06 -0.03
CA PHE A 93 6.77 6.14 0.43
C PHE A 93 6.57 7.12 1.61
N VAL A 94 7.48 7.15 2.60
CA VAL A 94 7.39 8.13 3.71
C VAL A 94 7.62 9.55 3.22
N LYS A 95 8.58 9.74 2.30
CA LYS A 95 8.81 11.03 1.61
C LYS A 95 7.55 11.48 0.86
N PHE A 96 6.92 10.55 0.15
CA PHE A 96 5.65 10.79 -0.53
C PHE A 96 4.54 11.19 0.46
N LEU A 97 4.34 10.45 1.56
CA LEU A 97 3.32 10.79 2.56
C LEU A 97 3.57 12.16 3.20
N ARG A 98 4.84 12.51 3.48
CA ARG A 98 5.20 13.83 4.00
C ARG A 98 4.84 14.93 3.01
N LEU A 99 5.20 14.74 1.74
CA LEU A 99 4.95 15.70 0.67
C LEU A 99 3.45 15.84 0.41
N ALA A 100 2.73 14.73 0.26
CA ALA A 100 1.28 14.72 0.12
C ALA A 100 0.61 15.42 1.31
N ARG A 101 1.01 15.12 2.55
CA ARG A 101 0.48 15.79 3.74
C ARG A 101 0.70 17.30 3.70
N TYR A 102 1.91 17.74 3.34
CA TYR A 102 2.21 19.17 3.18
C TYR A 102 1.29 19.80 2.13
N LEU A 103 1.19 19.20 0.95
CA LEU A 103 0.46 19.77 -0.17
C LEU A 103 -1.05 19.82 0.06
N TYR A 104 -1.63 18.77 0.64
CA TYR A 104 -3.04 18.76 1.07
C TYR A 104 -3.29 19.75 2.22
N SER A 105 -2.33 19.94 3.13
CA SER A 105 -2.47 20.92 4.20
C SER A 105 -2.30 22.36 3.76
N SER A 106 -1.50 22.62 2.71
CA SER A 106 -1.26 23.96 2.17
C SER A 106 -2.40 24.39 1.23
N SER A 107 -2.94 23.47 0.41
CA SER A 107 -4.11 23.75 -0.42
C SER A 107 -5.37 24.04 0.39
N MET A 108 -5.45 23.52 1.62
CA MET A 108 -6.50 23.83 2.59
C MET A 108 -6.19 25.02 3.50
N LYS A 109 -5.02 25.66 3.40
CA LYS A 109 -4.68 26.87 4.18
C LYS A 109 -4.78 28.17 3.39
N GLU A 110 -4.94 28.11 2.07
CA GLU A 110 -5.41 29.22 1.24
C GLU A 110 -6.92 29.46 1.47
N GLU A 111 -7.32 29.44 2.74
CA GLU A 111 -8.62 29.83 3.30
C GLU A 111 -8.66 31.36 3.48
N GLU A 112 -8.32 32.12 2.44
CA GLU A 112 -9.00 33.41 2.30
C GLU A 112 -10.34 33.08 1.67
N GLU A 113 -11.39 33.17 2.49
CA GLU A 113 -12.79 33.05 2.11
C GLU A 113 -13.06 33.96 0.89
N ASP A 114 -12.95 33.42 -0.32
CA ASP A 114 -13.59 34.01 -1.49
C ASP A 114 -15.01 33.42 -1.54
N PRO A 115 -16.05 34.18 -1.12
CA PRO A 115 -17.42 33.69 -0.97
C PRO A 115 -18.07 33.31 -2.32
N ALA A 116 -17.35 33.43 -3.44
CA ALA A 116 -17.83 33.09 -4.78
C ALA A 116 -17.50 31.64 -5.23
N ASP A 117 -16.73 30.86 -4.46
CA ASP A 117 -16.27 29.53 -4.88
C ASP A 117 -16.86 28.39 -4.02
N ASP A 118 -18.19 28.27 -4.02
CA ASP A 118 -18.98 27.16 -3.44
C ASP A 118 -18.75 25.79 -4.13
N LEU A 119 -17.77 25.70 -5.04
CA LEU A 119 -17.48 24.49 -5.81
C LEU A 119 -16.33 23.73 -5.15
N PRO A 120 -16.53 22.45 -4.74
CA PRO A 120 -15.47 21.75 -4.05
C PRO A 120 -14.34 21.42 -5.04
N ARG A 121 -13.12 21.85 -4.71
CA ARG A 121 -11.91 21.60 -5.52
C ARG A 121 -11.71 20.09 -5.77
N PRO A 122 -11.16 19.69 -6.92
CA PRO A 122 -10.94 18.28 -7.28
C PRO A 122 -9.99 17.55 -6.32
N ASP A 123 -10.28 16.27 -6.06
CA ASP A 123 -9.57 15.37 -5.13
C ASP A 123 -8.12 14.99 -5.54
N PHE A 124 -7.46 15.80 -6.39
CA PHE A 124 -6.18 15.47 -7.02
C PHE A 124 -5.26 16.66 -7.28
N VAL A 125 -5.71 17.89 -7.07
CA VAL A 125 -4.89 19.06 -7.38
C VAL A 125 -3.93 19.33 -6.24
N ILE A 126 -2.66 19.12 -6.54
CA ILE A 126 -1.54 19.26 -5.63
C ILE A 126 -0.70 20.42 -6.20
N GLY A 127 -0.96 21.68 -5.80
CA GLY A 127 -0.15 22.84 -6.24
C GLY A 127 -0.90 24.17 -6.44
N GLY A 128 -0.30 25.28 -6.02
CA GLY A 128 -0.91 26.63 -6.00
C GLY A 128 -0.84 27.45 -7.29
N ALA A 129 -0.55 26.87 -8.45
CA ALA A 129 -0.44 27.64 -9.70
C ALA A 129 -1.83 27.91 -10.30
N ARG A 130 -2.54 28.95 -9.82
CA ARG A 130 -3.92 29.37 -10.20
C ARG A 130 -4.21 29.40 -11.72
N SER A 131 -3.20 29.61 -12.58
CA SER A 131 -3.33 29.56 -14.04
C SER A 131 -3.47 28.14 -14.63
N SER A 132 -2.95 27.12 -13.94
CA SER A 132 -3.17 25.69 -14.27
C SER A 132 -4.63 25.27 -14.09
N TYR A 133 -5.44 26.13 -13.45
CA TYR A 133 -6.82 25.87 -13.06
C TYR A 133 -7.82 26.37 -14.12
N GLU A 134 -7.47 27.29 -15.02
CA GLU A 134 -8.45 27.91 -15.93
C GLU A 134 -9.03 26.93 -16.95
N GLY A 135 -8.22 26.00 -17.45
CA GLY A 135 -8.71 24.88 -18.28
C GLY A 135 -9.43 23.79 -17.49
N TYR A 136 -9.31 23.80 -16.15
CA TYR A 136 -9.85 22.80 -15.23
C TYR A 136 -10.93 23.36 -14.30
N ARG A 137 -11.45 24.59 -14.47
CA ARG A 137 -12.53 25.14 -13.63
C ARG A 137 -13.84 24.39 -13.93
N PHE A 138 -13.89 23.12 -13.55
CA PHE A 138 -15.01 22.23 -13.66
C PHE A 138 -15.84 22.44 -12.42
N GLY A 139 -16.91 23.21 -12.59
CA GLY A 139 -18.00 23.23 -11.62
C GLY A 139 -18.70 21.87 -11.50
N SER A 140 -19.90 21.91 -10.94
CA SER A 140 -20.84 20.79 -10.74
C SER A 140 -20.73 19.65 -11.77
N LYS A 141 -20.59 19.96 -13.07
CA LYS A 141 -20.43 18.99 -14.16
C LYS A 141 -19.39 17.88 -13.96
N TRP A 142 -18.19 18.13 -13.42
CA TRP A 142 -17.20 17.03 -13.26
C TRP A 142 -17.55 16.12 -12.09
N LYS A 143 -17.94 16.68 -10.94
CA LYS A 143 -18.45 15.88 -9.81
C LYS A 143 -19.70 15.11 -10.20
N ASP A 144 -20.59 15.72 -10.97
CA ASP A 144 -21.76 15.07 -11.55
C ASP A 144 -21.37 14.02 -12.58
N THR A 145 -20.31 14.23 -13.37
CA THR A 145 -19.78 13.23 -14.32
C THR A 145 -19.20 12.05 -13.58
N ILE A 146 -18.36 12.27 -12.57
CA ILE A 146 -17.79 11.22 -11.75
C ILE A 146 -18.86 10.49 -10.95
N ARG A 147 -19.80 11.22 -10.34
CA ARG A 147 -20.94 10.65 -9.64
C ARG A 147 -21.84 9.88 -10.60
N LYS A 148 -22.09 10.38 -11.81
CA LYS A 148 -22.86 9.67 -12.85
C LYS A 148 -22.14 8.39 -13.28
N LEU A 149 -20.86 8.47 -13.63
CA LEU A 149 -20.03 7.31 -14.01
C LEU A 149 -19.94 6.26 -12.87
N ALA A 150 -19.86 6.72 -11.62
CA ALA A 150 -19.91 5.87 -10.44
C ALA A 150 -21.32 5.25 -10.26
N THR A 151 -22.39 6.04 -10.38
CA THR A 151 -23.78 5.61 -10.16
C THR A 151 -24.29 4.67 -11.27
N GLU A 152 -23.82 4.84 -12.50
CA GLU A 152 -24.09 3.91 -13.61
C GLU A 152 -23.46 2.52 -13.37
N ARG A 153 -22.60 2.37 -12.36
CA ARG A 153 -21.97 1.11 -11.98
C ARG A 153 -22.52 0.60 -10.66
N LYS A 154 -22.66 -0.73 -10.56
CA LYS A 154 -23.20 -1.38 -9.36
C LYS A 154 -22.34 -1.21 -8.11
N ASP A 155 -21.03 -1.01 -8.28
CA ASP A 155 -20.05 -0.90 -7.19
C ASP A 155 -19.68 0.55 -6.85
N GLY A 156 -20.14 1.53 -7.63
CA GLY A 156 -19.80 2.93 -7.40
C GLY A 156 -18.36 3.30 -7.77
N VAL A 157 -17.52 2.40 -8.30
CA VAL A 157 -16.07 2.63 -8.51
C VAL A 157 -15.74 2.97 -9.98
N LEU A 158 -14.94 4.03 -10.18
CA LEU A 158 -14.45 4.40 -11.51
C LEU A 158 -13.41 3.38 -12.03
N PRO A 159 -13.39 3.04 -13.33
CA PRO A 159 -12.25 2.35 -13.93
C PRO A 159 -10.96 3.09 -13.67
N PHE A 160 -9.90 2.35 -13.36
CA PHE A 160 -8.57 2.90 -13.21
C PHE A 160 -8.15 3.82 -14.39
N ARG A 161 -8.54 3.46 -15.62
CA ARG A 161 -8.23 4.24 -16.84
C ARG A 161 -8.96 5.58 -16.94
N ASP A 162 -10.10 5.70 -16.27
CA ASP A 162 -10.95 6.89 -16.30
C ASP A 162 -10.62 7.85 -15.14
N ILE A 163 -9.73 7.44 -14.23
CA ILE A 163 -9.24 8.27 -13.14
C ILE A 163 -8.19 9.23 -13.70
N PRO A 164 -8.37 10.55 -13.58
CA PRO A 164 -7.51 11.50 -14.25
C PRO A 164 -6.28 11.82 -13.40
N PHE A 165 -5.50 10.80 -13.04
CA PHE A 165 -4.22 10.96 -12.34
C PHE A 165 -3.27 11.93 -13.07
N HIS A 166 -3.49 12.14 -14.37
CA HIS A 166 -2.68 13.04 -15.15
C HIS A 166 -2.83 14.53 -14.80
N TYR A 167 -3.84 14.92 -14.03
CA TYR A 167 -3.94 16.25 -13.43
C TYR A 167 -3.31 16.33 -12.04
N ALA A 168 -2.96 15.18 -11.43
CA ALA A 168 -2.29 15.20 -10.15
C ALA A 168 -0.95 15.93 -10.25
N ALA A 169 -0.77 16.91 -9.36
CA ALA A 169 0.38 17.81 -9.34
C ALA A 169 0.64 18.57 -10.67
N ALA A 170 -0.40 18.86 -11.45
CA ALA A 170 -0.30 19.75 -12.60
C ALA A 170 0.27 21.12 -12.17
N GLY A 171 1.19 21.68 -12.97
CA GLY A 171 1.89 22.93 -12.67
C GLY A 171 3.17 22.76 -11.83
N TRP A 172 3.50 21.55 -11.36
CA TRP A 172 4.81 21.26 -10.75
C TRP A 172 5.85 20.88 -11.79
N PRO A 173 7.16 21.02 -11.47
CA PRO A 173 8.20 20.48 -12.34
C PRO A 173 7.95 18.98 -12.64
N PRO A 174 8.18 18.53 -13.89
CA PRO A 174 7.82 17.17 -14.32
C PRO A 174 8.37 16.06 -13.42
N SER A 175 9.58 16.24 -12.87
CA SER A 175 10.19 15.28 -11.94
C SER A 175 9.32 15.04 -10.69
N TYR A 176 8.75 16.09 -10.11
CA TYR A 176 7.88 16.00 -8.94
C TYR A 176 6.47 15.56 -9.32
N GLY A 177 5.91 16.12 -10.41
CA GLY A 177 4.56 15.80 -10.88
C GLY A 177 4.40 14.32 -11.23
N ASN A 178 5.38 13.73 -11.92
CA ASN A 178 5.37 12.31 -12.29
C ASN A 178 5.46 11.39 -11.05
N THR A 179 6.29 11.73 -10.07
CA THR A 179 6.40 10.95 -8.83
C THR A 179 5.12 10.97 -8.02
N ILE A 180 4.49 12.14 -7.86
CA ILE A 180 3.22 12.26 -7.14
C ILE A 180 2.12 11.44 -7.82
N ARG A 181 2.00 11.60 -9.14
CA ARG A 181 1.03 10.87 -9.96
C ARG A 181 1.19 9.36 -9.82
N GLY A 182 2.39 8.84 -10.06
CA GLY A 182 2.64 7.40 -9.96
C GLY A 182 2.38 6.84 -8.56
N ASN A 183 2.68 7.61 -7.51
CA ASN A 183 2.37 7.18 -6.14
C ASN A 183 0.86 7.19 -5.85
N LEU A 184 0.10 8.18 -6.33
CA LEU A 184 -1.35 8.21 -6.18
C LEU A 184 -2.02 7.08 -6.96
N GLU A 185 -1.55 6.79 -8.18
CA GLU A 185 -1.96 5.64 -8.97
C GLU A 185 -1.76 4.33 -8.19
N ALA A 186 -0.56 4.14 -7.63
CA ALA A 186 -0.24 2.95 -6.84
C ALA A 186 -1.04 2.82 -5.53
N CYS A 187 -1.62 3.92 -5.03
CA CYS A 187 -2.42 3.93 -3.81
C CYS A 187 -3.92 3.67 -4.05
N HIS A 188 -4.41 3.71 -5.30
CA HIS A 188 -5.83 3.52 -5.58
C HIS A 188 -6.32 2.12 -5.18
N LEU A 189 -7.46 2.05 -4.48
CA LEU A 189 -8.01 0.83 -3.86
C LEU A 189 -7.02 0.16 -2.89
N ARG A 190 -6.17 0.97 -2.25
CA ARG A 190 -5.25 0.51 -1.21
C ARG A 190 -5.50 1.23 0.11
N ARG A 191 -5.01 0.60 1.18
CA ARG A 191 -4.97 1.12 2.55
C ARG A 191 -3.53 1.10 3.04
N CYS A 192 -3.07 2.16 3.69
CA CYS A 192 -1.81 2.08 4.41
C CYS A 192 -1.98 1.17 5.64
N PHE A 193 -0.98 0.36 5.95
CA PHE A 193 -0.99 -0.50 7.13
C PHE A 193 0.32 -0.42 7.89
N VAL A 194 0.28 -0.89 9.13
CA VAL A 194 1.46 -1.19 9.95
C VAL A 194 1.35 -2.58 10.53
N THR A 195 2.45 -3.30 10.61
CA THR A 195 2.52 -4.63 11.21
C THR A 195 2.86 -4.58 12.70
N ASP A 196 2.59 -5.67 13.41
CA ASP A 196 3.05 -5.91 14.79
C ASP A 196 4.58 -5.96 14.94
N THR A 197 5.30 -6.28 13.85
CA THR A 197 6.76 -6.22 13.73
C THR A 197 7.30 -4.82 13.44
N GLY A 198 6.44 -3.80 13.33
CA GLY A 198 6.84 -2.42 13.10
C GLY A 198 7.23 -2.09 11.65
N TYR A 199 6.79 -2.90 10.69
CA TYR A 199 6.85 -2.55 9.27
C TYR A 199 5.57 -1.85 8.81
N PHE A 200 5.61 -1.25 7.62
CA PHE A 200 4.45 -0.59 7.03
C PHE A 200 4.45 -0.74 5.51
N GLY A 201 3.29 -0.51 4.91
CA GLY A 201 3.10 -0.69 3.48
C GLY A 201 1.73 -0.26 2.98
N LEU A 202 1.36 -0.81 1.82
CA LEU A 202 0.03 -0.68 1.21
C LEU A 202 -0.60 -2.06 1.05
N ALA A 203 -1.80 -2.23 1.58
CA ALA A 203 -2.60 -3.44 1.48
C ALA A 203 -3.81 -3.19 0.55
N PRO A 204 -4.41 -4.24 -0.04
CA PRO A 204 -5.68 -4.12 -0.76
C PRO A 204 -6.80 -3.55 0.13
N ALA A 205 -7.86 -3.01 -0.48
CA ALA A 205 -8.97 -2.37 0.23
C ALA A 205 -9.68 -3.33 1.20
N GLU A 206 -9.69 -4.62 0.84
CA GLU A 206 -10.30 -5.75 1.53
C GLU A 206 -9.49 -6.24 2.74
N ALA A 207 -8.28 -5.72 2.94
CA ALA A 207 -7.44 -6.10 4.07
C ALA A 207 -8.05 -5.66 5.40
N GLU A 208 -7.84 -6.49 6.42
CA GLU A 208 -8.36 -6.34 7.77
C GLU A 208 -7.23 -6.41 8.81
N ASN A 209 -7.48 -5.88 10.01
CA ASN A 209 -6.54 -6.06 11.11
C ASN A 209 -6.46 -7.55 11.47
N GLY A 210 -5.26 -8.07 11.65
CA GLY A 210 -4.99 -9.49 11.90
C GLY A 210 -4.53 -10.26 10.67
N ASP A 211 -4.79 -9.76 9.45
CA ASP A 211 -4.26 -10.36 8.22
C ASP A 211 -2.73 -10.39 8.25
N ARG A 212 -2.12 -11.40 7.64
CA ARG A 212 -0.66 -11.59 7.62
C ARG A 212 -0.07 -11.10 6.33
N VAL A 213 1.11 -10.47 6.43
CA VAL A 213 1.89 -10.07 5.25
C VAL A 213 3.00 -11.07 5.03
N PHE A 214 3.16 -11.52 3.79
CA PHE A 214 4.16 -12.51 3.41
C PHE A 214 5.02 -12.05 2.24
N LEU A 215 6.33 -12.27 2.34
CA LEU A 215 7.23 -12.29 1.18
C LEU A 215 7.22 -13.71 0.61
N CYS A 216 6.41 -13.95 -0.42
CA CYS A 216 6.32 -15.26 -1.07
C CYS A 216 7.55 -15.51 -1.93
N VAL A 217 8.15 -16.70 -1.77
CA VAL A 217 9.35 -17.10 -2.52
C VAL A 217 9.02 -17.13 -4.01
N GLY A 218 9.84 -16.43 -4.80
CA GLY A 218 9.66 -16.31 -6.26
C GLY A 218 8.72 -15.18 -6.71
N ALA A 219 7.98 -14.55 -5.79
CA ALA A 219 7.18 -13.38 -6.11
C ALA A 219 8.00 -12.09 -6.17
N SER A 220 7.55 -11.12 -6.97
CA SER A 220 8.15 -9.78 -7.03
C SER A 220 7.56 -8.79 -6.02
N VAL A 221 6.45 -9.14 -5.39
CA VAL A 221 5.74 -8.33 -4.41
C VAL A 221 5.30 -9.19 -3.21
N PRO A 222 5.09 -8.59 -2.02
CA PRO A 222 4.48 -9.28 -0.91
C PRO A 222 2.99 -9.51 -1.16
N PHE A 223 2.40 -10.40 -0.37
CA PHE A 223 0.96 -10.66 -0.37
C PHE A 223 0.38 -10.51 1.02
N VAL A 224 -0.87 -10.04 1.08
CA VAL A 224 -1.71 -10.13 2.27
C VAL A 224 -2.50 -11.42 2.21
N LEU A 225 -2.38 -12.23 3.25
CA LEU A 225 -3.01 -13.54 3.40
C LEU A 225 -3.82 -13.54 4.70
N ARG A 226 -5.03 -14.10 4.64
CA ARG A 226 -5.92 -14.23 5.80
C ARG A 226 -5.92 -15.67 6.29
N GLU A 227 -5.61 -15.88 7.56
CA GLU A 227 -5.68 -17.21 8.18
C GLU A 227 -7.11 -17.74 8.10
N THR A 228 -7.28 -18.96 7.61
CA THR A 228 -8.56 -19.64 7.72
C THR A 228 -8.72 -20.20 9.12
N GLN A 229 -9.96 -20.35 9.59
CA GLN A 229 -10.26 -20.90 10.93
C GLN A 229 -9.93 -22.40 11.06
N SER A 230 -9.32 -23.01 10.03
CA SER A 230 -8.94 -24.42 10.00
C SER A 230 -7.81 -24.70 11.00
N ASN A 231 -7.89 -25.86 11.66
CA ASN A 231 -7.13 -26.28 12.85
C ASN A 231 -5.58 -26.40 12.71
N GLY A 232 -4.97 -25.90 11.62
CA GLY A 232 -3.53 -26.07 11.32
C GLY A 232 -2.68 -24.80 11.24
N GLY A 233 -3.29 -23.61 11.10
CA GLY A 233 -2.57 -22.32 11.03
C GLY A 233 -1.68 -22.12 9.78
N ASP A 234 -1.74 -23.03 8.80
CA ASP A 234 -0.97 -23.02 7.55
C ASP A 234 -1.84 -22.77 6.29
N GLU A 235 -3.16 -22.70 6.46
CA GLU A 235 -4.15 -22.46 5.41
C GLU A 235 -4.57 -20.98 5.37
N PHE A 236 -4.61 -20.43 4.16
CA PHE A 236 -4.82 -19.00 3.94
C PHE A 236 -5.74 -18.69 2.77
N ASP A 237 -6.59 -17.68 2.92
CA ASP A 237 -7.22 -17.00 1.80
C ASP A 237 -6.28 -15.91 1.25
N LEU A 238 -6.14 -15.82 -0.07
CA LEU A 238 -5.43 -14.72 -0.71
C LEU A 238 -6.28 -13.45 -0.69
N VAL A 239 -5.86 -12.44 0.10
CA VAL A 239 -6.52 -11.13 0.11
C VAL A 239 -6.03 -10.28 -1.07
N GLY A 240 -4.72 -10.29 -1.35
CA GLY A 240 -4.17 -9.66 -2.55
C GLY A 240 -2.71 -9.23 -2.44
N GLU A 241 -2.21 -8.65 -3.53
CA GLU A 241 -0.86 -8.09 -3.59
C GLU A 241 -0.69 -6.94 -2.60
N SER A 242 0.53 -6.73 -2.11
CA SER A 242 0.88 -5.68 -1.18
C SER A 242 2.07 -4.87 -1.69
N TYR A 243 2.31 -3.72 -1.09
CA TYR A 243 3.64 -3.13 -1.01
C TYR A 243 4.10 -3.18 0.44
N LEU A 244 5.38 -3.37 0.67
CA LEU A 244 6.01 -3.37 2.00
C LEU A 244 7.33 -2.62 1.90
N GLN A 245 7.64 -1.81 2.90
CA GLN A 245 8.90 -1.04 2.93
C GLN A 245 10.14 -1.93 2.78
N ALA A 246 11.22 -1.37 2.21
CA ALA A 246 12.38 -2.16 1.80
C ALA A 246 13.10 -2.81 3.01
N GLY A 247 13.09 -2.14 4.16
CA GLY A 247 13.67 -2.68 5.41
C GLY A 247 13.20 -4.09 5.78
N ALA A 248 11.92 -4.40 5.55
CA ALA A 248 11.37 -5.72 5.82
C ALA A 248 11.96 -6.81 4.90
N TRP A 249 12.22 -6.48 3.64
CA TRP A 249 12.85 -7.39 2.69
C TRP A 249 14.30 -7.70 3.08
N PHE A 250 15.05 -6.70 3.56
CA PHE A 250 16.43 -6.89 4.01
C PHE A 250 16.51 -7.72 5.28
N GLU A 251 15.69 -7.43 6.29
CA GLU A 251 15.73 -8.13 7.58
C GLU A 251 15.34 -9.61 7.45
N MET A 252 14.26 -9.91 6.72
CA MET A 252 13.77 -11.30 6.58
C MET A 252 14.78 -12.22 5.88
N VAL A 253 15.55 -11.68 4.95
CA VAL A 253 16.50 -12.46 4.15
C VAL A 253 17.87 -12.59 4.82
N ASN A 254 18.22 -11.70 5.76
CA ASN A 254 19.53 -11.71 6.41
C ASN A 254 19.52 -12.35 7.81
N ASN A 255 18.35 -12.57 8.43
CA ASN A 255 18.24 -13.11 9.79
C ASN A 255 18.13 -14.64 9.87
N ASP A 256 18.67 -15.39 8.89
CA ASP A 256 18.57 -16.87 8.78
C ASP A 256 17.15 -17.43 8.97
N SER A 257 16.14 -16.58 8.75
CA SER A 257 14.74 -16.98 8.85
C SER A 257 14.47 -18.04 7.78
N GLN A 258 13.66 -19.04 8.10
CA GLN A 258 13.25 -20.05 7.14
C GLN A 258 11.86 -19.72 6.61
N PRO A 259 11.61 -19.85 5.30
CA PRO A 259 10.28 -19.63 4.77
C PRO A 259 9.37 -20.78 5.24
N GLN A 260 8.14 -20.45 5.62
CA GLN A 260 7.14 -21.45 6.00
C GLN A 260 6.35 -21.89 4.77
N ALA A 261 5.83 -23.12 4.80
CA ALA A 261 4.87 -23.58 3.81
C ALA A 261 3.57 -22.77 3.93
N LEU A 262 2.99 -22.41 2.79
CA LEU A 262 1.75 -21.67 2.68
C LEU A 262 0.79 -22.47 1.81
N TYR A 263 -0.43 -22.68 2.29
CA TYR A 263 -1.49 -23.36 1.54
C TYR A 263 -2.60 -22.37 1.27
N ILE A 264 -2.63 -21.83 0.06
CA ILE A 264 -3.60 -20.83 -0.36
C ILE A 264 -4.79 -21.56 -0.98
N ILE A 265 -5.97 -21.38 -0.38
CA ILE A 265 -7.23 -22.00 -0.80
C ILE A 265 -8.05 -21.11 -1.75
#